data_AF-A0A970MRA5-F1
#
_entry.id   AF-A0A970MRA5-F1
#
_cell.length_a   1.000
_cell.length_b   1.000
_cell.length_c   1.000
_cell.angle_alpha   90.00
_cell.angle_beta   90.00
_cell.angle_gamma   90.00
#
_symmetry.space_group_name_H-M   'P 1'
#
loop_
_entity.id
_entity.type
_entity.pdbx_description
1 polymer ?
#
loop_
_entity_poly.entity_id
_entity_poly.type
_entity_poly.pdbx_seq_one_letter_code
_entity_poly.pdbx_strand_id
1 'polypeptide(L)'
;MSWNRVISLIAISFVFLFLSSCNPKYPDADLIVRYTLDNKEKFDDNNKFSIIVIRTPYLACGASMQKYDYEYVLEYSRKNFAPPIYILYDFDLVLYGLDSALYEGFHHIVESPFVLDSYAYPYIPTTFQIENKKIIKWKEFLE
;
A
#
# COMPACT_ATOMS: atom_id res chain seq x y z
N MET A 1 0.93 43.70 14.54
CA MET A 1 1.64 42.62 13.82
C MET A 1 1.45 42.90 12.33
N SER A 2 2.52 43.07 11.55
CA SER A 2 2.36 43.44 10.12
C SER A 2 1.80 42.28 9.31
N TRP A 3 0.93 42.56 8.35
CA TRP A 3 0.31 41.55 7.47
C TRP A 3 1.34 40.63 6.79
N ASN A 4 2.53 41.15 6.47
CA ASN A 4 3.63 40.36 5.91
C ASN A 4 4.10 39.24 6.86
N ARG A 5 4.08 39.45 8.19
CA ARG A 5 4.43 38.40 9.16
C ARG A 5 3.38 37.30 9.22
N VAL A 6 2.10 37.63 9.02
CA VAL A 6 0.99 36.65 9.01
C VAL A 6 1.05 35.78 7.76
N ILE A 7 1.27 36.39 6.59
CA ILE A 7 1.38 35.67 5.31
C ILE A 7 2.60 34.73 5.32
N SER A 8 3.75 35.18 5.81
CA SER A 8 4.94 34.33 5.92
C SER A 8 4.74 33.15 6.87
N LEU A 9 4.05 33.34 8.00
CA LEU A 9 3.71 32.24 8.92
C LEU A 9 2.80 31.20 8.26
N ILE A 10 1.76 31.65 7.55
CA ILE A 10 0.86 30.75 6.81
C ILE A 10 1.62 29.98 5.74
N ALA A 11 2.47 30.64 4.94
CA ALA A 11 3.27 29.99 3.91
C ALA A 11 4.21 28.92 4.48
N ILE A 12 4.88 29.21 5.59
CA ILE A 12 5.75 28.25 6.28
C ILE A 12 4.92 27.06 6.80
N SER A 13 3.77 27.30 7.43
CA SER A 13 2.87 26.23 7.86
C SER A 13 2.39 25.35 6.70
N PHE A 14 2.06 25.95 5.55
CA PHE A 14 1.71 25.20 4.34
C PHE A 14 2.88 24.34 3.85
N VAL A 15 4.11 24.89 3.79
CA VAL A 15 5.30 24.11 3.39
C VAL A 15 5.54 22.93 4.34
N PHE A 16 5.39 23.10 5.65
CA PHE A 16 5.49 22.00 6.62
C PHE A 16 4.38 20.94 6.46
N LEU A 17 3.15 21.35 6.11
CA LEU A 17 2.06 20.43 5.79
C LEU A 17 2.33 19.63 4.51
N PHE A 18 2.87 20.28 3.47
CA PHE A 18 3.27 19.61 2.22
C PHE A 18 4.47 18.66 2.40
N LEU A 19 5.44 19.02 3.25
CA LEU A 19 6.60 18.15 3.51
C LEU A 19 6.24 16.96 4.42
N SER A 20 5.35 17.14 5.40
CA SER A 20 4.94 16.05 6.29
C SER A 20 4.05 15.01 5.61
N SER A 21 3.27 15.41 4.59
CA SER A 21 2.51 14.49 3.74
C SER A 21 3.39 13.63 2.82
N CYS A 22 4.67 13.97 2.66
CA CYS A 22 5.65 13.16 1.93
C CYS A 22 6.56 12.31 2.83
N ASN A 23 6.32 12.25 4.14
CA ASN A 23 6.94 11.21 4.95
C ASN A 23 6.28 9.87 4.62
N PRO A 24 7.06 8.80 4.34
CA PRO A 24 6.50 7.48 4.16
C PRO A 24 5.68 7.13 5.40
N LYS A 25 4.36 7.01 5.20
CA LYS A 25 3.46 6.58 6.26
C LYS A 25 3.74 5.10 6.48
N TYR A 26 4.46 4.79 7.56
CA TYR A 26 4.66 3.41 7.96
C TYR A 26 3.29 2.75 8.13
N PRO A 27 3.13 1.50 7.68
CA PRO A 27 1.87 0.81 7.82
C PRO A 27 1.51 0.64 9.29
N ASP A 28 0.29 1.05 9.62
CA ASP A 28 -0.29 0.79 10.92
C ASP A 28 -0.85 -0.63 10.90
N ALA A 29 -0.20 -1.52 11.65
CA ALA A 29 -0.56 -2.93 11.70
C ALA A 29 -2.01 -3.16 12.15
N ASP A 30 -2.52 -2.35 13.08
CA ASP A 30 -3.88 -2.49 13.58
C ASP A 30 -4.90 -2.05 12.53
N LEU A 31 -4.61 -0.99 11.77
CA LEU A 31 -5.47 -0.56 10.66
C LEU A 31 -5.48 -1.57 9.51
N ILE A 32 -4.35 -2.15 9.15
CA ILE A 32 -4.28 -3.20 8.12
C ILE A 32 -5.08 -4.43 8.55
N VAL A 33 -4.90 -4.90 9.79
CA VAL A 33 -5.69 -6.02 10.33
C VAL A 33 -7.17 -5.67 10.30
N ARG A 34 -7.55 -4.45 10.70
CA ARG A 34 -8.93 -4.00 10.69
C ARG A 34 -9.55 -4.08 9.28
N TYR A 35 -8.84 -3.66 8.24
CA TYR A 35 -9.32 -3.81 6.86
C TYR A 35 -9.67 -5.27 6.53
N THR A 36 -8.80 -6.22 6.89
CA THR A 36 -9.05 -7.64 6.63
C THR A 36 -10.22 -8.23 7.41
N LEU A 37 -10.54 -7.66 8.57
CA LEU A 37 -11.69 -8.06 9.37
C LEU A 37 -12.99 -7.47 8.82
N ASP A 38 -12.94 -6.20 8.43
CA ASP A 38 -14.07 -5.46 7.88
C ASP A 38 -14.47 -6.00 6.48
N ASN A 39 -13.53 -6.63 5.76
CA ASN A 39 -13.72 -7.14 4.39
C ASN A 39 -13.39 -8.64 4.27
N LYS A 40 -13.67 -9.43 5.32
CA LYS A 40 -13.28 -10.85 5.40
C LYS A 40 -13.78 -11.72 4.24
N GLU A 41 -14.88 -11.33 3.60
CA GLU A 41 -15.43 -11.97 2.41
C GLU A 41 -14.50 -11.88 1.19
N LYS A 42 -13.68 -10.83 1.08
CA LYS A 42 -12.67 -10.68 0.02
C LYS A 42 -11.49 -11.63 0.20
N PHE A 43 -11.35 -12.21 1.39
CA PHE A 43 -10.26 -13.12 1.77
C PHE A 43 -10.75 -14.56 1.97
N ASP A 44 -11.93 -14.90 1.43
CA ASP A 44 -12.57 -16.21 1.53
C ASP A 44 -12.63 -16.74 2.99
N ASP A 45 -12.80 -15.84 3.97
CA ASP A 45 -12.77 -16.14 5.42
C ASP A 45 -11.50 -16.89 5.90
N ASN A 46 -10.39 -16.81 5.15
CA ASN A 46 -9.12 -17.46 5.52
C ASN A 46 -8.52 -16.85 6.79
N ASN A 47 -8.14 -17.69 7.75
CA ASN A 47 -7.43 -17.24 8.97
C ASN A 47 -5.91 -17.12 8.79
N LYS A 48 -5.37 -17.61 7.68
CA LYS A 48 -3.95 -17.52 7.33
C LYS A 48 -3.81 -17.27 5.84
N PHE A 49 -3.19 -16.16 5.47
CA PHE A 49 -2.99 -15.76 4.08
C PHE A 49 -1.91 -14.69 3.97
N SER A 50 -1.52 -14.36 2.75
CA SER A 50 -0.58 -13.28 2.47
C SER A 50 -1.23 -12.22 1.58
N ILE A 51 -0.93 -10.95 1.83
CA ILE A 51 -1.37 -9.83 0.99
C ILE A 51 -0.13 -9.18 0.39
N ILE A 52 -0.09 -9.04 -0.92
CA ILE A 52 0.85 -8.17 -1.64
C ILE A 52 0.10 -6.87 -1.93
N VAL A 53 0.63 -5.76 -1.46
CA VAL A 53 0.05 -4.43 -1.67
C VAL A 53 0.88 -3.72 -2.72
N ILE A 54 0.23 -3.32 -3.80
CA ILE A 54 0.86 -2.65 -4.94
C ILE A 54 0.03 -1.40 -5.24
N ARG A 55 0.61 -0.21 -5.06
CA ARG A 55 -0.09 1.07 -5.21
C ARG A 55 0.63 1.97 -6.21
N THR A 56 -0.13 2.82 -6.88
CA THR A 56 0.40 3.95 -7.62
C THR A 56 0.88 5.01 -6.61
N PRO A 57 2.13 5.48 -6.70
CA PRO A 57 2.59 6.58 -5.86
C PRO A 57 1.80 7.86 -6.20
N TYR A 58 1.37 8.62 -5.19
CA TYR A 58 0.71 9.90 -5.41
C TYR A 58 1.67 10.86 -6.14
N LEU A 59 1.22 11.41 -7.27
CA LEU A 59 1.92 12.41 -8.11
C LEU A 59 2.49 13.61 -7.33
N ALA A 60 1.97 13.89 -6.13
CA ALA A 60 2.30 15.08 -5.34
C ALA A 60 3.63 14.99 -4.56
N CYS A 61 4.20 13.79 -4.35
CA CYS A 61 5.45 13.61 -3.60
C CYS A 61 6.63 13.23 -4.50
N GLY A 62 6.92 14.09 -5.49
CA GLY A 62 8.17 14.06 -6.24
C GLY A 62 8.22 13.09 -7.42
N ALA A 63 8.89 13.53 -8.48
CA ALA A 63 8.94 12.94 -9.82
C ALA A 63 9.62 11.55 -9.94
N SER A 64 9.83 10.81 -8.84
CA SER A 64 10.22 9.42 -8.92
C SER A 64 8.97 8.56 -8.87
N MET A 65 8.33 8.40 -10.03
CA MET A 65 7.47 7.25 -10.28
C MET A 65 8.36 6.02 -10.03
N GLN A 66 8.32 5.49 -8.81
CA GLN A 66 9.15 4.35 -8.40
C GLN A 66 8.74 3.19 -9.30
N LYS A 67 9.57 2.92 -10.32
CA LYS A 67 9.43 1.75 -11.16
C LYS A 67 9.92 0.57 -10.34
N TYR A 68 9.05 0.01 -9.51
CA TYR A 68 9.37 -1.26 -8.87
C TYR A 68 9.16 -2.41 -9.85
N ASP A 69 10.05 -3.40 -9.79
CA ASP A 69 9.94 -4.65 -10.53
C ASP A 69 8.85 -5.52 -9.90
N TYR A 70 7.64 -5.46 -10.47
CA TYR A 70 6.49 -6.22 -10.00
C TYR A 70 6.72 -7.73 -10.09
N GLU A 71 7.46 -8.21 -11.10
CA GLU A 71 7.75 -9.63 -11.26
C GLU A 71 8.62 -10.13 -10.10
N TYR A 72 9.64 -9.36 -9.74
CA TYR A 72 10.48 -9.66 -8.57
C TYR A 72 9.66 -9.70 -7.27
N VAL A 73 8.77 -8.72 -7.05
CA VAL A 73 7.90 -8.68 -5.86
C VAL A 73 7.02 -9.93 -5.80
N LEU A 74 6.36 -10.29 -6.91
CA LEU A 74 5.46 -11.44 -6.99
C LEU A 74 6.22 -12.76 -6.78
N GLU A 75 7.37 -12.93 -7.44
CA GLU A 75 8.18 -14.14 -7.34
C GLU A 75 8.77 -14.30 -5.93
N TYR A 76 9.31 -13.22 -5.35
CA TYR A 76 9.79 -13.22 -3.98
C TYR A 76 8.68 -13.59 -3.01
N SER A 77 7.51 -12.98 -3.17
CA SER A 77 6.35 -13.21 -2.30
C SER A 77 5.91 -14.67 -2.37
N ARG A 78 5.74 -15.22 -3.57
CA ARG A 78 5.39 -16.62 -3.79
C ARG A 78 6.39 -17.60 -3.18
N LYS A 79 7.68 -17.30 -3.21
CA LYS A 79 8.74 -18.15 -2.63
C LYS A 79 8.83 -18.06 -1.10
N ASN A 80 8.49 -16.92 -0.51
CA ASN A 80 8.80 -16.62 0.90
C ASN A 80 7.58 -16.49 1.82
N PHE A 81 6.37 -16.51 1.26
CA PHE A 81 5.12 -16.33 1.97
C PHE A 81 4.14 -17.48 1.65
N ALA A 82 3.28 -17.81 2.61
CA ALA A 82 2.37 -18.96 2.49
C ALA A 82 1.12 -18.58 1.68
N PRO A 83 0.61 -19.48 0.80
CA PRO A 83 -0.67 -19.30 0.15
C PRO A 83 -1.85 -19.42 1.14
N PRO A 84 -3.05 -18.90 0.80
CA PRO A 84 -3.36 -18.15 -0.42
C PRO A 84 -2.71 -16.74 -0.42
N ILE A 85 -2.38 -16.23 -1.60
CA ILE A 85 -1.80 -14.91 -1.77
C ILE A 85 -2.78 -14.00 -2.51
N TYR A 86 -3.13 -12.89 -1.86
CA TYR A 86 -4.00 -11.84 -2.39
C TYR A 86 -3.15 -10.68 -2.88
N ILE A 87 -3.44 -10.16 -4.06
CA ILE A 87 -2.86 -8.92 -4.55
C ILE A 87 -3.90 -7.82 -4.35
N LEU A 88 -3.58 -6.89 -3.46
CA LEU A 88 -4.36 -5.68 -3.20
C LEU A 88 -3.74 -4.53 -3.99
N TYR A 89 -4.48 -3.99 -4.95
CA TYR A 89 -4.00 -2.91 -5.81
C TYR A 89 -5.04 -1.83 -6.01
N ASP A 90 -4.59 -0.60 -6.27
CA ASP A 90 -5.51 0.47 -6.57
C ASP A 90 -6.10 0.35 -7.99
N PHE A 91 -7.29 0.92 -8.19
CA PHE A 91 -7.96 0.86 -9.50
C PHE A 91 -7.16 1.54 -10.62
N ASP A 92 -6.29 2.49 -10.29
CA ASP A 92 -5.47 3.22 -11.26
C ASP A 92 -4.40 2.30 -11.89
N LEU A 93 -3.91 1.30 -11.14
CA LEU A 93 -3.01 0.24 -11.61
C LEU A 93 -3.65 -0.78 -12.55
N VAL A 94 -4.97 -0.99 -12.48
CA VAL A 94 -5.70 -1.94 -13.36
C VAL A 94 -5.43 -1.62 -14.84
N LEU A 95 -5.19 -0.35 -15.16
CA LEU A 95 -4.96 0.14 -16.52
C LEU A 95 -3.60 -0.27 -17.12
N TYR A 96 -2.64 -0.75 -16.32
CA TYR A 96 -1.24 -0.97 -16.76
C TYR A 96 -0.74 -2.41 -16.77
N GLY A 97 -1.63 -3.41 -16.80
CA GLY A 97 -1.26 -4.75 -17.26
C GLY A 97 -0.93 -5.75 -16.16
N LEU A 98 -1.95 -6.22 -15.46
CA LEU A 98 -1.91 -7.47 -14.69
C LEU A 98 -2.29 -8.69 -15.56
N ASP A 99 -2.13 -8.59 -16.88
CA ASP A 99 -2.51 -9.61 -17.86
C ASP A 99 -1.29 -10.47 -18.27
N SER A 100 -0.64 -11.08 -17.28
CA SER A 100 0.50 -11.97 -17.50
C SER A 100 0.31 -13.33 -16.80
N ALA A 101 0.88 -14.39 -17.37
CA ALA A 101 0.82 -15.75 -16.82
C ALA A 101 1.39 -15.89 -15.39
N LEU A 102 2.12 -14.88 -14.89
CA LEU A 102 2.64 -14.84 -13.52
C LEU A 102 1.54 -14.64 -12.46
N TYR A 103 0.36 -14.17 -12.85
CA TYR A 103 -0.77 -13.92 -11.96
C TYR A 103 -1.66 -15.15 -11.71
N GLU A 104 -1.44 -16.26 -12.44
CA GLU A 104 -2.15 -17.51 -12.17
C GLU A 104 -1.87 -18.00 -10.73
N GLY A 105 -2.94 -18.10 -9.93
CA GLY A 105 -2.88 -18.54 -8.53
C GLY A 105 -2.88 -17.42 -7.49
N PHE A 106 -2.97 -16.15 -7.92
CA PHE A 106 -3.20 -15.02 -7.03
C PHE A 106 -4.67 -14.60 -7.01
N HIS A 107 -5.16 -14.17 -5.84
CA HIS A 107 -6.49 -13.61 -5.70
C HIS A 107 -6.41 -12.08 -5.82
N HIS A 108 -7.12 -11.49 -6.78
CA HIS A 108 -7.02 -10.07 -7.07
C HIS A 108 -8.10 -9.27 -6.32
N ILE A 109 -7.68 -8.25 -5.58
CA ILE A 109 -8.56 -7.32 -4.87
C ILE A 109 -8.24 -5.90 -5.34
N VAL A 110 -9.22 -5.26 -5.98
CA VAL A 110 -9.12 -3.87 -6.44
C VAL A 110 -9.73 -2.95 -5.40
N GLU A 111 -9.02 -1.89 -5.03
CA GLU A 111 -9.51 -0.87 -4.10
C GLU A 111 -9.32 0.56 -4.60
N SER A 112 -10.03 1.51 -3.99
CA SER A 112 -9.73 2.93 -4.21
C SER A 112 -8.51 3.37 -3.39
N PRO A 113 -7.67 4.30 -3.90
CA PRO A 113 -6.58 4.88 -3.13
C PRO A 113 -7.05 5.44 -1.78
N PHE A 114 -8.23 6.04 -1.73
CA PHE A 114 -8.83 6.58 -0.50
C PHE A 114 -9.10 5.51 0.56
N VAL A 115 -9.60 4.33 0.16
CA VAL A 115 -9.78 3.20 1.07
C VAL A 115 -8.43 2.74 1.61
N LEU A 116 -7.46 2.53 0.72
CA LEU A 116 -6.12 2.08 1.11
C LEU A 116 -5.41 3.07 2.05
N ASP A 117 -5.58 4.37 1.83
CA ASP A 117 -5.04 5.42 2.70
C ASP A 117 -5.69 5.45 4.08
N SER A 118 -7.01 5.21 4.16
CA SER A 118 -7.74 5.17 5.43
C SER A 118 -7.29 4.04 6.34
N TYR A 119 -6.78 2.95 5.75
CA TYR A 119 -6.21 1.80 6.45
C TYR A 119 -4.68 1.80 6.49
N ALA A 120 -4.05 2.92 6.12
CA ALA A 120 -2.61 3.13 6.20
C ALA A 120 -1.77 2.11 5.40
N TYR A 121 -2.28 1.60 4.28
CA TYR A 121 -1.45 0.77 3.40
C TYR A 121 -0.30 1.59 2.78
N PRO A 122 0.93 1.05 2.71
CA PRO A 122 2.08 1.79 2.26
C PRO A 122 2.05 1.98 0.74
N TYR A 123 2.60 3.10 0.27
CA TYR A 123 2.82 3.36 -1.16
C TYR A 123 4.00 2.57 -1.74
N ILE A 124 4.85 2.03 -0.87
CA ILE A 124 5.93 1.12 -1.21
C ILE A 124 5.33 -0.28 -1.34
N PRO A 125 5.62 -1.04 -2.41
CA PRO A 125 5.17 -2.42 -2.52
C PRO A 125 5.57 -3.20 -1.28
N THR A 126 4.59 -3.87 -0.68
CA THR A 126 4.79 -4.52 0.62
C THR A 126 3.99 -5.81 0.67
N THR A 127 4.62 -6.87 1.18
CA THR A 127 3.94 -8.14 1.43
C THR A 127 3.74 -8.34 2.92
N PHE A 128 2.52 -8.67 3.33
CA PHE A 128 2.12 -8.98 4.70
C PHE A 128 1.68 -10.43 4.79
N GLN A 129 2.12 -11.16 5.81
CA GLN A 129 1.55 -12.45 6.18
C GLN A 129 0.63 -12.24 7.38
N ILE A 130 -0.63 -12.61 7.21
CA ILE A 130 -1.65 -12.49 8.24
C ILE A 130 -2.00 -13.88 8.73
N GLU A 131 -1.97 -14.07 10.04
CA GLU A 131 -2.39 -15.30 10.70
C GLU A 131 -3.16 -14.96 11.97
N ASN A 132 -4.35 -15.52 12.13
CA ASN A 132 -5.22 -15.30 13.29
C ASN A 132 -5.40 -13.81 13.61
N LYS A 133 -5.71 -13.01 12.58
CA LYS A 133 -5.99 -11.56 12.69
C LYS A 133 -4.79 -10.75 13.17
N LYS A 134 -3.57 -11.20 12.88
CA LYS A 134 -2.33 -10.48 13.20
C LYS A 134 -1.35 -10.57 12.05
N ILE A 135 -0.57 -9.52 11.84
CA ILE A 135 0.59 -9.56 10.95
C ILE A 135 1.70 -10.32 11.68
N ILE A 136 2.15 -11.44 11.11
CA ILE A 136 3.23 -12.26 11.68
C ILE A 136 4.57 -12.06 10.98
N LYS A 137 4.54 -11.60 9.74
CA LYS A 137 5.73 -11.36 8.90
C LYS A 137 5.37 -10.32 7.85
N TRP A 138 6.32 -9.46 7.49
CA TRP A 138 6.15 -8.54 6.37
C TRP A 138 7.48 -8.15 5.73
N LYS A 139 7.43 -7.67 4.48
CA LYS A 139 8.60 -7.26 3.70
C LYS A 139 8.23 -6.08 2.80
N GLU A 140 8.95 -4.98 2.97
CA GLU A 140 8.94 -3.83 2.05
C GLU A 140 9.98 -4.04 0.93
N PHE A 141 9.62 -3.60 -0.28
CA PHE A 141 10.45 -3.65 -1.47
C PHE A 141 10.87 -2.22 -1.85
N LEU A 142 11.83 -1.70 -1.10
CA LEU A 142 12.54 -0.45 -1.39
C LEU A 142 13.68 -0.74 -2.36
N GLU A 143 13.86 0.11 -3.39
CA GLU A 143 15.11 0.18 -4.16
C GLU A 143 16.23 0.84 -3.33
#